data_AF-A0A3B8UG89-F1
#
_entry.id   AF-A0A3B8UG89-F1
#
_cell.length_a   1.000
_cell.length_b   1.000
_cell.length_c   1.000
_cell.angle_alpha   90.00
_cell.angle_beta   90.00
_cell.angle_gamma   90.00
#
_symmetry.space_group_name_H-M   'P 1'
#
loop_
_entity.id
_entity.type
_entity.pdbx_description
1 polymer ?
#
loop_
_entity_poly.entity_id
_entity_poly.type
_entity_poly.pdbx_seq_one_letter_code
_entity_poly.pdbx_strand_id
1 'polypeptide(L)'
;MGIFFKIVLPLSKAALASIGLMFAVTFWNDYTNFKIYIRTDKLYNFQIKLRNMVMDSNIPNDDSVDPNTIANASTVVAILPFMIIYPFCQKYFVQGVNVGAVKE
;
A
#
# COMPACT_ATOMS: atom_id res chain seq x y z
N MET A 1 -2.34 33.23 3.23
CA MET A 1 -1.65 31.92 3.22
C MET A 1 -1.26 31.38 4.61
N GLY A 2 -0.86 32.23 5.58
CA GLY A 2 -0.38 31.76 6.90
C GLY A 2 -1.39 30.98 7.74
N ILE A 3 -2.68 31.31 7.67
CA ILE A 3 -3.76 30.65 8.43
C ILE A 3 -3.93 29.18 8.00
N PHE A 4 -3.85 28.91 6.70
CA PHE A 4 -3.99 27.55 6.16
C PHE A 4 -2.89 26.62 6.68
N PHE A 5 -1.62 27.01 6.58
CA PHE A 5 -0.49 26.17 7.02
C PHE A 5 -0.32 26.09 8.54
N LYS A 6 -0.66 27.14 9.30
CA LYS A 6 -0.50 27.15 10.77
C LYS A 6 -1.68 26.57 11.54
N ILE A 7 -2.90 26.67 11.03
CA ILE A 7 -4.10 26.31 11.79
C ILE A 7 -4.83 25.15 11.13
N VAL A 8 -5.18 25.28 9.84
CA VAL A 8 -6.00 24.27 9.14
C VAL A 8 -5.22 22.97 8.94
N LEU A 9 -3.99 23.06 8.41
CA LEU A 9 -3.15 21.91 8.09
C LEU A 9 -2.83 20.99 9.29
N PRO A 10 -2.44 21.50 10.48
CA PRO A 10 -2.22 20.65 11.64
C PRO A 10 -3.51 20.03 12.20
N LEU A 11 -4.65 20.72 12.12
CA LEU A 11 -5.94 20.18 12.57
C LEU A 11 -6.41 19.02 11.67
N SER A 12 -6.18 19.14 10.36
CA SER A 12 -6.54 18.13 9.37
C SER A 12 -5.54 16.98 9.24
N LYS A 13 -4.46 16.94 10.03
CA LYS A 13 -3.42 15.88 9.96
C LYS A 13 -4.01 14.47 10.06
N ALA A 14 -4.97 14.26 10.96
CA ALA A 14 -5.61 12.95 11.13
C ALA A 14 -6.46 12.56 9.90
N ALA A 15 -7.25 13.49 9.36
CA ALA A 15 -8.06 13.27 8.16
C ALA A 15 -7.18 13.02 6.92
N LEU A 16 -6.13 13.82 6.74
CA LEU A 16 -5.17 13.66 5.65
C LEU A 16 -4.38 12.34 5.75
N ALA A 17 -4.02 11.91 6.96
CA ALA A 17 -3.38 10.61 7.17
C ALA A 17 -4.31 9.44 6.78
N SER A 18 -5.60 9.53 7.12
CA SER A 18 -6.60 8.51 6.74
C SER A 18 -6.77 8.43 5.23
N ILE A 19 -7.05 9.57 4.58
CA ILE A 19 -7.22 9.65 3.12
C ILE A 19 -5.94 9.20 2.42
N GLY A 20 -4.78 9.70 2.84
CA GLY A 20 -3.48 9.35 2.27
C GLY A 20 -3.17 7.86 2.38
N LEU A 21 -3.49 7.22 3.51
CA LEU A 21 -3.32 5.78 3.68
C LEU A 21 -4.26 5.00 2.76
N MET A 22 -5.53 5.40 2.64
CA MET A 22 -6.48 4.76 1.74
C MET A 22 -6.02 4.85 0.28
N PHE A 23 -5.57 6.04 -0.16
CA PHE A 23 -4.98 6.24 -1.49
C PHE A 23 -3.70 5.41 -1.70
N ALA A 24 -2.80 5.37 -0.72
CA ALA A 24 -1.56 4.60 -0.82
C ALA A 24 -1.85 3.10 -0.96
N VAL A 25 -2.80 2.56 -0.18
CA VAL A 25 -3.23 1.17 -0.28
C VAL A 25 -3.85 0.88 -1.65
N THR A 26 -4.72 1.77 -2.16
CA THR A 26 -5.35 1.62 -3.48
C THR A 26 -4.29 1.63 -4.58
N PHE A 27 -3.38 2.59 -4.57
CA PHE A 27 -2.35 2.72 -5.61
C PHE A 27 -1.33 1.57 -5.57
N TRP A 28 -0.96 1.10 -4.38
CA TRP A 28 -0.07 -0.04 -4.23
C TRP A 28 -0.66 -1.35 -4.74
N ASN A 29 -1.96 -1.54 -4.52
CA ASN A 29 -2.68 -2.74 -4.99
C ASN A 29 -3.15 -2.62 -6.45
N ASP A 30 -2.93 -1.48 -7.11
CA ASP A 30 -3.37 -1.28 -8.47
C ASP A 30 -2.54 -2.12 -9.45
N TYR A 31 -3.15 -3.19 -9.92
CA TYR A 31 -2.59 -4.09 -10.93
C TYR A 31 -3.23 -3.85 -12.30
N THR A 32 -4.56 -3.69 -12.31
CA THR A 32 -5.35 -3.72 -13.54
C THR A 32 -5.04 -2.52 -14.43
N ASN A 33 -4.95 -1.30 -13.87
CA ASN A 33 -4.61 -0.13 -14.68
C ASN A 33 -3.21 -0.28 -15.26
N PHE A 34 -2.24 -0.68 -14.44
CA PHE A 34 -0.86 -0.81 -14.91
C PHE A 34 -0.72 -1.89 -15.99
N LYS A 35 -1.43 -3.02 -15.89
CA LYS A 35 -1.38 -4.08 -16.93
C LYS A 35 -1.96 -3.61 -18.26
N ILE A 36 -3.00 -2.79 -18.24
CA ILE A 36 -3.67 -2.30 -19.46
C ILE A 36 -2.86 -1.19 -20.12
N TYR A 37 -2.32 -0.26 -19.33
CA TYR A 37 -1.67 0.95 -19.84
C TYR A 37 -0.15 0.79 -20.05
N ILE A 38 0.53 -0.03 -19.26
CA ILE A 38 1.98 -0.24 -19.39
C ILE A 38 2.25 -1.39 -20.36
N ARG A 39 3.00 -1.10 -21.43
CA ARG A 39 3.40 -2.08 -22.46
C ARG A 39 4.87 -2.49 -22.38
N THR A 40 5.64 -1.91 -21.47
CA THR A 40 7.09 -2.14 -21.36
C THR A 40 7.43 -2.73 -20.00
N ASP A 41 8.08 -3.89 -19.98
CA ASP A 41 8.40 -4.63 -18.76
C ASP A 41 9.25 -3.84 -17.74
N LYS A 42 10.04 -2.87 -18.21
CA LYS A 42 10.84 -1.98 -17.36
C LYS A 42 10.00 -1.05 -16.48
N LEU A 43 8.76 -0.77 -16.88
CA LEU A 43 7.83 0.12 -16.19
C LEU A 43 6.81 -0.65 -15.34
N TYR A 44 6.94 -1.97 -15.22
CA TYR A 44 6.07 -2.73 -14.33
C TYR A 44 6.31 -2.37 -12.88
N ASN A 45 5.21 -2.05 -12.21
CA ASN A 45 5.20 -1.88 -10.77
C ASN A 45 5.51 -3.21 -10.07
N PHE A 46 5.83 -3.11 -8.78
CA PHE A 46 6.13 -4.27 -7.95
C PHE A 46 4.99 -5.30 -7.96
N GLN A 47 3.73 -4.84 -7.93
CA GLN A 47 2.53 -5.67 -7.93
C GLN A 47 2.40 -6.55 -9.19
N ILE A 48 2.69 -6.00 -10.38
CA ILE A 48 2.69 -6.76 -11.64
C ILE A 48 3.82 -7.79 -11.65
N LYS A 49 5.04 -7.40 -11.24
CA LYS A 49 6.19 -8.32 -11.25
C LYS A 49 5.95 -9.52 -10.34
N LEU A 50 5.46 -9.29 -9.12
CA LEU A 50 5.09 -10.37 -8.22
C LEU A 50 4.02 -11.27 -8.84
N ARG A 51 2.96 -10.68 -9.39
CA ARG A 51 1.85 -11.46 -9.93
C ARG A 51 2.24 -12.26 -11.17
N ASN A 52 3.12 -11.74 -12.02
CA ASN A 52 3.66 -12.47 -13.17
C ASN A 52 4.59 -13.63 -12.71
N MET A 53 5.34 -13.47 -11.61
CA MET A 53 6.11 -14.58 -11.03
C MET A 53 5.21 -15.69 -10.46
N VAL A 54 4.09 -15.33 -9.84
CA VAL A 54 3.15 -16.28 -9.22
C VAL A 54 2.23 -16.96 -10.23
N MET A 55 1.69 -16.22 -11.20
CA MET A 55 0.64 -16.70 -12.10
C MET A 55 1.17 -17.18 -13.46
N ASP A 56 2.20 -16.53 -14.01
CA ASP A 56 2.75 -16.90 -15.32
C ASP A 56 3.94 -17.86 -15.20
N SER A 57 4.27 -18.32 -13.98
CA SER A 57 5.32 -19.33 -13.73
C SER A 57 6.65 -19.01 -14.42
N ASN A 58 7.00 -17.72 -14.54
CA ASN A 58 8.32 -17.25 -14.98
C ASN A 58 9.37 -17.42 -13.87
N ILE A 59 9.34 -18.57 -13.21
CA ILE A 59 10.30 -18.98 -12.20
C ILE A 59 11.39 -19.72 -12.98
N PRO A 60 12.67 -19.33 -12.86
CA PRO A 60 13.77 -20.14 -13.41
C PRO A 60 13.58 -21.57 -12.91
N ASN A 61 13.50 -22.54 -13.83
CA ASN A 61 13.34 -23.97 -13.51
C ASN A 61 14.59 -24.45 -12.75
N ASP A 62 14.62 -24.16 -11.46
CA ASP A 62 15.47 -24.79 -10.48
C ASP A 62 14.54 -25.77 -9.76
N ASP A 63 14.69 -27.07 -10.03
CA ASP A 63 13.86 -28.18 -9.53
C ASP A 63 13.80 -28.25 -7.98
N SER A 64 14.49 -27.33 -7.30
CA SER A 64 14.62 -27.25 -5.85
C SER A 64 13.59 -26.33 -5.15
N VAL A 65 12.80 -25.52 -5.88
CA VAL A 65 11.88 -24.55 -5.25
C VAL A 65 10.44 -24.71 -5.73
N ASP A 66 9.54 -25.04 -4.79
CA ASP A 66 8.10 -25.12 -5.03
C ASP A 66 7.54 -23.71 -5.40
N PRO A 67 6.84 -23.56 -6.55
CA PRO A 67 6.17 -22.32 -6.94
C PRO A 67 5.25 -21.73 -5.85
N ASN A 68 4.64 -22.57 -5.02
CA ASN A 68 3.79 -22.11 -3.90
C ASN A 68 4.59 -21.36 -2.83
N THR A 69 5.85 -21.76 -2.60
CA THR A 69 6.74 -21.09 -1.64
C THR A 69 7.09 -19.68 -2.13
N ILE A 70 7.33 -19.52 -3.45
CA ILE A 70 7.61 -18.23 -4.07
C ILE A 70 6.36 -17.32 -4.04
N ALA A 71 5.17 -17.88 -4.26
CA ALA A 71 3.91 -17.15 -4.16
C ALA A 71 3.62 -16.63 -2.75
N ASN A 72 3.85 -17.48 -1.75
CA ASN A 72 3.68 -17.10 -0.35
C ASN A 72 4.70 -16.04 0.08
N ALA A 73 5.97 -16.21 -0.30
CA ALA A 73 7.02 -15.22 -0.02
C ALA A 73 6.71 -13.86 -0.67
N SER A 74 6.28 -13.87 -1.93
CA SER A 74 5.86 -12.67 -2.67
C SER A 74 4.73 -11.92 -1.96
N THR A 75 3.74 -12.65 -1.47
CA THR A 75 2.60 -12.09 -0.73
C THR A 75 3.05 -11.45 0.59
N VAL A 76 3.96 -12.10 1.33
CA VAL A 76 4.53 -11.54 2.56
C VAL A 76 5.25 -10.23 2.29
N VAL A 77 6.07 -10.17 1.23
CA VAL A 77 6.78 -8.93 0.84
C VAL A 77 5.81 -7.81 0.44
N ALA A 78 4.68 -8.15 -0.20
CA ALA A 78 3.67 -7.16 -0.57
C ALA A 78 2.96 -6.53 0.64
N ILE A 79 2.76 -7.28 1.73
CA ILE A 79 2.05 -6.81 2.94
C ILE A 79 3.01 -6.09 3.91
N LEU A 80 4.29 -6.46 3.92
CA LEU A 80 5.31 -5.94 4.83
C LEU A 80 5.35 -4.39 4.96
N PRO A 81 5.39 -3.58 3.88
CA PRO A 81 5.47 -2.13 4.01
C PRO A 81 4.24 -1.53 4.71
N PHE A 82 3.04 -2.06 4.48
CA PHE A 82 1.84 -1.58 5.18
C PHE A 82 1.82 -1.97 6.64
N MET A 83 2.33 -3.16 6.97
CA MET A 83 2.49 -3.60 8.36
C MET A 83 3.40 -2.65 9.14
N ILE A 84 4.45 -2.14 8.49
CA ILE A 84 5.37 -1.15 9.09
C ILE A 84 4.71 0.23 9.18
N ILE A 85 3.94 0.66 8.17
CA ILE A 85 3.29 1.98 8.16
C ILE A 85 2.12 2.05 9.17
N TYR A 86 1.42 0.95 9.36
CA TYR A 86 0.25 0.86 10.23
C TYR A 86 0.44 1.46 11.64
N PRO A 87 1.48 1.11 12.44
CA PRO A 87 1.70 1.70 13.76
C PRO A 87 1.92 3.22 13.73
N PHE A 88 2.54 3.76 12.67
CA PHE A 88 2.74 5.21 12.55
C PHE A 88 1.43 5.95 12.26
N CYS A 89 0.53 5.31 11.52
CA CYS A 89 -0.78 5.85 11.20
C CYS A 89 -1.79 5.65 12.35
N GLN A 90 -1.68 4.55 13.11
CA GLN A 90 -2.58 4.17 14.19
C GLN A 90 -2.79 5.29 15.21
N LYS A 91 -1.73 6.02 15.60
CA LYS A 91 -1.83 7.15 16.54
C LYS A 91 -2.73 8.28 16.05
N TYR A 92 -2.80 8.51 14.74
CA TYR A 92 -3.64 9.56 14.14
C TYR A 92 -5.10 9.11 14.02
N PHE A 93 -5.34 7.82 13.79
CA PHE A 93 -6.68 7.24 13.78
C PHE A 93 -7.32 7.25 15.17
N VAL A 94 -6.59 6.83 16.22
CA VAL A 94 -7.10 6.80 17.60
C VAL A 94 -7.43 8.19 18.12
N GLN A 95 -6.61 9.20 17.80
CA GLN A 95 -6.87 10.59 18.17
C GLN A 95 -8.09 11.18 17.44
N GLY A 96 -8.28 10.87 16.15
CA GLY A 96 -9.43 11.33 15.38
C GLY A 96 -10.75 10.70 15.85
N VAL A 97 -10.76 9.39 16.12
CA VAL A 97 -11.95 8.68 16.61
C VAL A 97 -12.32 9.12 18.02
N ASN A 98 -11.35 9.28 18.94
CA ASN A 98 -11.65 9.75 20.30
C ASN A 98 -12.24 11.16 20.33
N VAL A 99 -11.81 12.08 19.44
CA VAL A 99 -12.40 13.43 19.36
C VAL A 99 -13.81 13.40 18.76
N GLY A 100 -14.09 12.47 17.84
CA GLY A 100 -15.43 12.25 17.30
C GLY A 100 -16.39 11.61 18.31
N ALA A 101 -15.91 10.63 19.08
CA ALA A 101 -16.70 9.85 20.04
C ALA A 101 -17.04 10.62 21.33
N VAL A 102 -16.25 11.63 21.72
CA VAL A 102 -16.53 12.49 22.89
C VAL A 102 -17.49 13.64 22.53
N LYS A 103 -17.85 13.78 21.25
CA LYS A 103 -18.75 14.83 20.76
C LYS A 103 -20.22 14.42 20.70
N GLU A 104 -20.56 13.24 21.22
CA GLU A 104 -21.94 12.85 21.58
C GLU A 104 -22.13 12.86 23.10
#